data_AF-A0A7R9VNP4-F1
#
_entry.id   AF-A0A7R9VNP4-F1
#
_cell.length_a   1.000
_cell.length_b   1.000
_cell.length_c   1.000
_cell.angle_alpha   90.00
_cell.angle_beta   90.00
_cell.angle_gamma   90.00
#
_symmetry.space_group_name_H-M   'P 1'
#
loop_
_entity.id
_entity.type
_entity.pdbx_description
1 polymer ?
#
loop_
_entity_poly.entity_id
_entity_poly.type
_entity_poly.pdbx_seq_one_letter_code
_entity_poly.pdbx_strand_id
1 'polypeptide(L)'
;SGMAMVGSFVADTWHGHIFLRTFGNWSPIITEWISFLVYIGIPLLTMVITLFAKIPNWWELSLLTWFATILIFFGFFAACVLFYDVSACLYLIENVDDPYFGPVESSNSRILALMRRAVLLRQVDHFAGRMTASYTLAGKLDTIEDDFTQGRKAASESKSLYSRATALRCCGKIFQQLDPPQRNYTLEEVLGISPFVTAQSWSLEKIFCLDRRHSRAVAVVHGPAALTERQVRSSFACAIIGALLIIIVPMALCVWMEFSAVLIVVVLVIIVLCLIPTIRRNKRVYGSYKELAKHSEEHHAHQASRGSKTGSVASEA
;
A
#
# COMPACT_ATOMS: atom_id res chain seq x y z
N SER A 1 17.55 9.49 8.52
CA SER A 1 16.51 8.50 8.87
C SER A 1 15.11 9.09 8.78
N GLY A 2 14.82 10.24 9.41
CA GLY A 2 13.46 10.83 9.40
C GLY A 2 12.83 11.02 8.01
N MET A 3 13.58 11.56 7.03
CA MET A 3 13.04 11.73 5.67
C MET A 3 12.69 10.41 4.96
N ALA A 4 13.46 9.34 5.21
CA ALA A 4 13.15 8.03 4.65
C ALA A 4 11.86 7.45 5.25
N MET A 5 11.67 7.64 6.56
CA MET A 5 10.47 7.19 7.27
C MET A 5 9.21 7.91 6.78
N VAL A 6 9.29 9.22 6.55
CA VAL A 6 8.20 10.01 5.95
C VAL A 6 7.92 9.52 4.52
N GLY A 7 8.96 9.26 3.73
CA GLY A 7 8.81 8.70 2.38
C GLY A 7 8.08 7.36 2.38
N SER A 8 8.46 6.43 3.28
CA SER A 8 7.79 5.14 3.45
C SER A 8 6.35 5.28 3.92
N PHE A 9 6.06 6.22 4.82
CA PHE A 9 4.70 6.50 5.29
C PHE A 9 3.79 6.98 4.16
N VAL A 10 4.29 7.91 3.35
CA VAL A 10 3.56 8.44 2.19
C VAL A 10 3.35 7.34 1.14
N ALA A 11 4.37 6.54 0.86
CA ALA A 11 4.26 5.40 -0.03
C ALA A 11 3.22 4.38 0.47
N ASP A 12 3.26 4.00 1.76
CA ASP A 12 2.29 3.08 2.35
C ASP A 12 0.86 3.62 2.25
N THR A 13 0.67 4.92 2.52
CA THR A 13 -0.63 5.59 2.39
C THR A 13 -1.18 5.53 0.96
N TRP A 14 -0.35 5.78 -0.06
CA TRP A 14 -0.77 5.67 -1.47
C TRP A 14 -1.09 4.24 -1.91
N HIS A 15 -0.46 3.23 -1.29
CA HIS A 15 -0.68 1.83 -1.62
C HIS A 15 -1.77 1.15 -0.78
N GLY A 16 -2.56 1.94 -0.03
CA GLY A 16 -3.71 1.42 0.74
C GLY A 16 -3.32 0.87 2.11
N HIS A 17 -2.28 1.42 2.73
CA HIS A 17 -1.89 1.10 4.11
C HIS A 17 -1.54 -0.37 4.33
N ILE A 18 -0.74 -0.95 3.43
CA ILE A 18 -0.34 -2.37 3.46
C ILE A 18 0.31 -2.69 4.80
N PHE A 19 1.20 -1.83 5.28
CA PHE A 19 1.91 -2.01 6.54
C PHE A 19 0.96 -2.11 7.74
N LEU A 20 -0.02 -1.20 7.83
CA LEU A 20 -1.00 -1.21 8.93
C LEU A 20 -1.90 -2.44 8.92
N ARG A 21 -2.27 -2.91 7.72
CA ARG A 21 -3.03 -4.17 7.56
C ARG A 21 -2.25 -5.35 8.08
N THR A 22 -0.95 -5.44 7.76
CA THR A 22 -0.07 -6.51 8.24
C THR A 22 0.17 -6.43 9.75
N PHE A 23 0.37 -5.23 10.31
CA PHE A 23 0.62 -5.06 11.74
C PHE A 23 -0.59 -5.41 12.61
N GLY A 24 -1.75 -4.83 12.30
CA GLY A 24 -2.95 -5.02 13.11
C GLY A 24 -3.69 -6.33 12.84
N ASN A 25 -3.33 -7.05 11.77
CA ASN A 25 -4.18 -8.07 11.15
C ASN A 25 -5.62 -7.55 10.93
N TRP A 26 -5.73 -6.26 10.62
CA TRP A 26 -7.03 -5.60 10.45
C TRP A 26 -7.56 -5.86 9.05
N SER A 27 -8.89 -6.00 8.95
CA SER A 27 -9.51 -6.12 7.63
C SER A 27 -9.21 -4.87 6.80
N PRO A 28 -8.93 -4.99 5.48
CA PRO A 28 -8.67 -3.86 4.59
C PRO A 28 -9.73 -2.75 4.70
N ILE A 29 -10.99 -3.14 4.90
CA ILE A 29 -12.11 -2.22 5.05
C ILE A 29 -11.92 -1.31 6.27
N ILE A 30 -11.59 -1.88 7.43
CA ILE A 30 -11.42 -1.12 8.68
C ILE A 30 -10.26 -0.14 8.54
N THR A 31 -9.12 -0.59 8.02
CA THR A 31 -7.93 0.27 7.85
C THR A 31 -8.25 1.46 6.96
N GLU A 32 -8.92 1.24 5.82
CA GLU A 32 -9.29 2.31 4.90
C GLU A 32 -10.30 3.29 5.52
N TRP A 33 -11.28 2.82 6.30
CA TRP A 33 -12.21 3.71 7.00
C TRP A 33 -11.52 4.54 8.09
N ILE A 34 -10.59 3.94 8.84
CA ILE A 34 -9.80 4.68 9.83
C ILE A 34 -8.99 5.77 9.12
N SER A 35 -8.29 5.43 8.04
CA SER A 35 -7.53 6.42 7.25
C SER A 35 -8.42 7.51 6.68
N PHE A 36 -9.59 7.15 6.11
CA PHE A 36 -10.57 8.11 5.61
C PHE A 36 -11.05 9.06 6.73
N LEU A 37 -11.39 8.52 7.90
CA LEU A 37 -11.85 9.31 9.04
C LEU A 37 -10.75 10.23 9.57
N VAL A 38 -9.52 9.74 9.70
CA VAL A 38 -8.39 10.51 10.22
C VAL A 38 -7.98 11.62 9.24
N TYR A 39 -7.81 11.31 7.95
CA TYR A 39 -7.28 12.27 6.99
C TYR A 39 -8.32 13.24 6.44
N ILE A 40 -9.58 12.82 6.31
CA ILE A 40 -10.62 13.58 5.62
C ILE A 40 -11.82 13.82 6.54
N GLY A 41 -12.34 12.77 7.17
CA GLY A 41 -13.57 12.84 7.96
C GLY A 41 -13.53 13.84 9.11
N ILE A 42 -12.61 13.66 10.07
CA ILE A 42 -12.46 14.50 11.25
C ILE A 42 -12.16 15.95 10.84
N PRO A 43 -11.16 16.24 9.97
CA PRO A 43 -10.88 17.61 9.56
C PRO A 43 -12.05 18.31 8.85
N LEU A 44 -12.76 17.61 7.96
CA LEU A 44 -13.94 18.19 7.30
C LEU A 44 -15.10 18.40 8.26
N LEU A 45 -15.33 17.50 9.22
CA LEU A 45 -16.36 17.68 10.24
C LEU A 45 -16.04 18.89 11.13
N THR A 46 -14.78 19.03 11.56
CA THR A 46 -14.33 20.22 12.31
C THR A 46 -14.53 21.49 11.49
N MET A 47 -14.20 21.48 10.19
CA MET A 47 -14.47 22.60 9.29
C MET A 47 -15.97 22.95 9.21
N VAL A 48 -16.84 21.95 9.06
CA VAL A 48 -18.28 22.17 9.02
C VAL A 48 -18.80 22.76 10.34
N ILE A 49 -18.38 22.20 11.48
CA ILE A 49 -18.81 22.67 12.80
C ILE A 49 -18.34 24.12 13.03
N THR A 50 -17.09 24.43 12.72
CA THR A 50 -16.52 25.78 12.90
C THR A 50 -17.16 26.82 11.98
N LEU A 51 -17.50 26.45 10.75
CA LEU A 51 -18.25 27.30 9.81
C LEU A 51 -19.66 27.60 10.34
N PHE A 52 -20.40 26.59 10.81
CA PHE A 52 -21.73 26.81 11.40
C PHE A 52 -21.69 27.60 12.70
N ALA A 53 -20.61 27.46 13.48
CA ALA A 53 -20.37 28.24 14.69
C ALA A 53 -19.95 29.70 14.41
N LYS A 54 -19.84 30.11 13.13
CA LYS A 54 -19.40 31.45 12.71
C LYS A 54 -18.05 31.87 13.29
N ILE A 55 -17.13 30.92 13.48
CA ILE A 55 -15.79 31.22 13.98
C ILE A 55 -15.00 31.93 12.85
N PRO A 56 -14.37 33.10 13.09
CA PRO A 56 -13.65 33.83 12.04
C PRO A 56 -12.42 33.08 11.53
N ASN A 57 -11.73 32.35 12.41
CA ASN A 57 -10.50 31.60 12.11
C ASN A 57 -10.78 30.10 11.87
N TRP A 58 -11.91 29.77 11.24
CA TRP A 58 -12.32 28.37 10.99
C TRP A 58 -11.26 27.59 10.19
N TRP A 59 -10.59 28.25 9.26
CA TRP A 59 -9.58 27.63 8.38
C TRP A 59 -8.34 27.22 9.17
N GLU A 60 -7.89 28.05 10.10
CA GLU A 60 -6.75 27.78 10.97
C GLU A 60 -7.02 26.57 11.86
N LEU A 61 -8.19 26.53 12.52
CA LEU A 61 -8.56 25.41 13.38
C LEU A 61 -8.72 24.09 12.59
N SER A 62 -9.27 24.17 11.38
CA SER A 62 -9.42 23.01 10.50
C SER A 62 -8.08 22.48 10.01
N LEU A 63 -7.17 23.36 9.60
CA LEU A 63 -5.80 22.99 9.20
C LEU A 63 -5.00 22.43 10.38
N LEU A 64 -5.13 23.02 11.58
CA LEU A 64 -4.47 22.52 12.77
C LEU A 64 -4.98 21.12 13.14
N THR A 65 -6.29 20.89 13.03
CA THR A 65 -6.90 19.57 13.25
C THR A 65 -6.43 18.55 12.21
N TRP A 66 -6.39 18.93 10.94
CA TRP A 66 -5.84 18.09 9.86
C TRP A 66 -4.37 17.72 10.11
N PHE A 67 -3.54 18.71 10.46
CA PHE A 67 -2.14 18.46 10.77
C PHE A 67 -1.97 17.56 12.01
N ALA A 68 -2.74 17.81 13.07
CA ALA A 68 -2.69 17.01 14.29
C ALA A 68 -3.11 15.55 14.05
N THR A 69 -4.18 15.32 13.27
CA THR A 69 -4.65 13.97 12.93
C THR A 69 -3.61 13.20 12.10
N ILE A 70 -2.99 13.85 11.10
CA ILE A 70 -1.87 13.26 10.34
C ILE A 70 -0.68 12.97 11.24
N LEU A 71 -0.30 13.91 12.12
CA LEU A 71 0.85 13.75 13.01
C LEU A 71 0.67 12.60 13.99
N ILE A 72 -0.53 12.45 14.57
CA ILE A 72 -0.87 11.32 15.44
C ILE A 72 -0.76 10.00 14.68
N PHE A 73 -1.31 9.95 13.47
CA PHE A 73 -1.27 8.75 12.64
C PHE A 73 0.14 8.40 12.17
N PHE A 74 0.94 9.40 11.81
CA PHE A 74 2.36 9.24 11.50
C PHE A 74 3.15 8.78 12.72
N GLY A 75 2.88 9.33 13.90
CA GLY A 75 3.50 8.90 15.15
C GLY A 75 3.20 7.44 15.48
N PHE A 76 1.95 7.01 15.28
CA PHE A 76 1.55 5.62 15.42
C PHE A 76 2.27 4.71 14.41
N PHE A 77 2.25 5.07 13.12
CA PHE A 77 2.99 4.35 12.08
C PHE A 77 4.48 4.25 12.43
N ALA A 78 5.08 5.34 12.88
CA ALA A 78 6.49 5.39 13.25
C ALA A 78 6.82 4.49 14.43
N ALA A 79 5.97 4.47 15.46
CA ALA A 79 6.11 3.57 16.60
C ALA A 79 6.02 2.10 16.17
N CYS A 80 5.10 1.76 15.27
CA CYS A 80 4.97 0.40 14.72
C CYS A 80 6.20 -0.01 13.90
N VAL A 81 6.71 0.86 13.03
CA VAL A 81 7.93 0.58 12.25
C VAL A 81 9.13 0.39 13.17
N LEU A 82 9.32 1.28 14.14
CA LEU A 82 10.41 1.15 15.12
C LEU A 82 10.29 -0.14 15.93
N PHE A 83 9.07 -0.51 16.34
CA PHE A 83 8.83 -1.77 17.03
C PHE A 83 9.25 -2.96 16.18
N TYR A 84 8.83 -3.03 14.91
CA TYR A 84 9.23 -4.11 14.01
C TYR A 84 10.73 -4.13 13.71
N ASP A 85 11.34 -2.99 13.42
CA ASP A 85 12.77 -2.92 13.14
C ASP A 85 13.58 -3.40 14.35
N VAL A 86 13.20 -2.98 15.56
CA VAL A 86 13.83 -3.43 16.80
C VAL A 86 13.59 -4.93 17.04
N SER A 87 12.35 -5.40 16.90
CA SER A 87 12.01 -6.82 17.06
C SER A 87 12.72 -7.70 16.03
N ALA A 88 12.80 -7.28 14.77
CA ALA A 88 13.50 -8.00 13.70
C ALA A 88 15.00 -8.02 13.94
N CYS A 89 15.59 -6.90 14.38
CA CYS A 89 17.00 -6.87 14.79
C CYS A 89 17.25 -7.82 15.97
N LEU A 90 16.41 -7.79 17.01
CA LEU A 90 16.55 -8.68 18.16
C LEU A 90 16.41 -10.16 17.75
N TYR A 91 15.42 -10.47 16.91
CA TYR A 91 15.22 -11.80 16.36
C TYR A 91 16.41 -12.27 15.52
N LEU A 92 16.96 -11.40 14.67
CA LEU A 92 18.13 -11.70 13.85
C LEU A 92 19.37 -11.94 14.72
N ILE A 93 19.58 -11.13 15.76
CA ILE A 93 20.73 -11.31 16.66
C ILE A 93 20.56 -12.61 17.49
N GLU A 94 19.32 -13.02 17.81
CA GLU A 94 19.03 -14.24 18.54
C GLU A 94 19.18 -15.51 17.68
N ASN A 95 18.75 -15.48 16.41
CA ASN A 95 18.67 -16.68 15.56
C ASN A 95 19.79 -16.80 14.51
N VAL A 96 20.67 -15.81 14.38
CA VAL A 96 21.86 -15.96 13.54
C VAL A 96 22.84 -16.88 14.27
N ASP A 97 22.89 -18.14 13.83
CA ASP A 97 23.95 -19.10 14.16
C ASP A 97 25.19 -18.72 13.36
N ASP A 98 25.95 -17.76 13.89
CA ASP A 98 27.22 -17.36 13.30
C ASP A 98 28.32 -18.21 13.95
N PRO A 99 29.10 -19.00 13.18
CA PRO A 99 30.17 -19.81 13.74
C PRO A 99 31.24 -18.99 14.48
N TYR A 100 31.30 -17.67 14.27
CA TYR A 100 32.21 -16.77 15.00
C TYR A 100 31.66 -16.30 16.36
N PHE A 101 30.35 -16.39 16.59
CA PHE A 101 29.73 -15.99 17.85
C PHE A 101 29.21 -17.24 18.55
N GLY A 102 29.93 -17.69 19.59
CA GLY A 102 29.51 -18.82 20.42
C GLY A 102 28.09 -18.65 20.98
N PRO A 103 27.47 -19.75 21.45
CA PRO A 103 26.08 -19.73 21.93
C PRO A 103 25.90 -18.67 23.03
N VAL A 104 24.81 -17.91 22.94
CA VAL A 104 24.50 -16.84 23.90
C VAL A 104 24.18 -17.50 25.26
N GLU A 105 25.12 -17.48 26.20
CA GLU A 105 24.89 -17.93 27.57
C GLU A 105 23.73 -17.14 28.20
N SER A 106 22.81 -17.84 28.87
CA SER A 106 21.50 -17.36 29.33
C SER A 106 21.53 -16.41 30.54
N SER A 107 22.61 -15.65 30.72
CA SER A 107 22.87 -14.83 31.92
C SER A 107 22.38 -13.38 31.77
N ASN A 108 22.35 -12.64 32.89
CA ASN A 108 21.96 -11.23 33.04
C ASN A 108 22.68 -10.23 32.08
N SER A 109 23.70 -10.67 31.35
CA SER A 109 24.41 -9.91 30.31
C SER A 109 23.78 -10.01 28.91
N ARG A 110 22.64 -10.72 28.74
CA ARG A 110 22.00 -10.96 27.44
C ARG A 110 21.80 -9.70 26.61
N ILE A 111 21.25 -8.63 27.19
CA ILE A 111 20.99 -7.38 26.46
C ILE A 111 22.30 -6.73 25.98
N LEU A 112 23.34 -6.72 26.81
CA LEU A 112 24.63 -6.12 26.49
C LEU A 112 25.35 -6.93 25.40
N ALA A 113 25.25 -8.26 25.44
CA ALA A 113 25.77 -9.14 24.40
C ALA A 113 25.06 -8.92 23.06
N LEU A 114 23.73 -8.78 23.07
CA LEU A 114 22.95 -8.44 21.87
C LEU A 114 23.34 -7.07 21.31
N MET A 115 23.52 -6.05 22.16
CA MET A 115 23.98 -4.71 21.72
C MET A 115 25.37 -4.76 21.09
N ARG A 116 26.32 -5.48 21.70
CA ARG A 116 27.69 -5.62 21.17
C ARG A 116 27.69 -6.31 19.81
N ARG A 117 26.87 -7.37 19.64
CA ARG A 117 26.71 -8.08 18.37
C ARG A 117 26.07 -7.21 17.29
N ALA A 118 25.07 -6.38 17.65
CA ALA A 118 24.46 -5.41 16.73
C ALA A 118 25.46 -4.35 16.23
N VAL A 119 26.33 -3.84 17.12
CA VAL A 119 27.38 -2.87 16.75
C VAL A 119 28.38 -3.49 15.78
N LEU A 120 28.81 -4.73 16.03
CA LEU A 120 29.72 -5.44 15.15
C LEU A 120 29.09 -5.72 13.77
N LEU A 121 27.84 -6.17 13.72
CA LEU A 121 27.11 -6.37 12.46
C LEU A 121 27.01 -5.07 11.65
N ARG A 122 26.72 -3.94 12.32
CA ARG A 122 26.67 -2.63 11.66
C ARG A 122 28.04 -2.17 11.15
N GLN A 123 29.11 -2.46 11.88
CA GLN A 123 30.47 -2.18 11.40
C GLN A 123 30.78 -3.04 10.17
N VAL A 124 30.45 -4.33 10.19
CA VAL A 124 30.63 -5.24 9.05
C VAL A 124 29.86 -4.75 7.82
N ASP A 125 28.58 -4.38 7.94
CA ASP A 125 27.81 -3.82 6.82
C ASP A 125 28.36 -2.48 6.32
N HIS A 126 28.82 -1.60 7.24
CA HIS A 126 29.37 -0.30 6.86
C HIS A 126 30.70 -0.41 6.10
N PHE A 127 31.53 -1.41 6.46
CA PHE A 127 32.78 -1.70 5.78
C PHE A 127 32.63 -2.75 4.68
N ALA A 128 31.41 -3.21 4.38
CA ALA A 128 31.17 -4.09 3.25
C ALA A 128 31.15 -3.29 1.94
N GLY A 129 31.80 -3.83 0.90
CA GLY A 129 31.70 -3.26 -0.45
C GLY A 129 30.27 -3.37 -1.00
N ARG A 130 29.74 -2.27 -1.53
CA ARG A 130 28.45 -2.24 -2.25
C ARG A 130 28.66 -2.03 -3.75
N MET A 131 28.02 -2.85 -4.57
CA MET A 131 28.01 -2.73 -6.03
C MET A 131 26.56 -2.70 -6.53
N THR A 132 26.25 -1.73 -7.39
CA THR A 132 24.92 -1.59 -8.00
C THR A 132 25.06 -1.68 -9.51
N ALA A 133 24.38 -2.64 -10.14
CA ALA A 133 24.43 -2.88 -11.58
C ALA A 133 23.02 -2.80 -12.18
N SER A 134 22.90 -2.12 -13.32
CA SER A 134 21.66 -1.85 -14.06
C SER A 134 21.73 -2.49 -15.43
N TYR A 135 20.68 -3.20 -15.84
CA TYR A 135 20.58 -3.88 -17.14
C TYR A 135 19.30 -3.42 -17.85
N THR A 136 19.31 -3.34 -19.18
CA THR A 136 18.13 -3.00 -19.98
C THR A 136 17.80 -4.18 -20.90
N LEU A 137 16.54 -4.62 -20.89
CA LEU A 137 16.08 -5.80 -21.64
C LEU A 137 14.75 -5.51 -22.34
N ALA A 138 14.50 -6.17 -23.48
CA ALA A 138 13.24 -6.14 -24.21
C ALA A 138 12.89 -7.56 -24.72
N GLY A 139 11.71 -8.10 -24.38
CA GLY A 139 11.28 -9.46 -24.76
C GLY A 139 9.85 -9.83 -24.27
N LYS A 140 9.33 -11.01 -24.67
CA LYS A 140 7.99 -11.55 -24.33
C LYS A 140 8.01 -12.34 -23.02
N LEU A 141 6.99 -12.18 -22.16
CA LEU A 141 6.94 -12.68 -20.78
C LEU A 141 7.38 -14.15 -20.59
N ASP A 142 6.88 -15.05 -21.43
CA ASP A 142 7.17 -16.49 -21.33
C ASP A 142 8.59 -16.87 -21.81
N THR A 143 9.26 -15.98 -22.54
CA THR A 143 10.63 -16.16 -23.05
C THR A 143 11.68 -15.38 -22.26
N ILE A 144 11.24 -14.56 -21.29
CA ILE A 144 12.16 -13.72 -20.49
C ILE A 144 12.94 -14.55 -19.48
N GLU A 145 12.41 -15.68 -18.99
CA GLU A 145 13.09 -16.53 -18.00
C GLU A 145 14.33 -17.24 -18.58
N ASP A 146 14.26 -17.73 -19.81
CA ASP A 146 15.40 -18.42 -20.45
C ASP A 146 16.55 -17.46 -20.83
N ASP A 147 16.25 -16.18 -21.07
CA ASP A 147 17.23 -15.19 -21.57
C ASP A 147 18.19 -14.65 -20.48
N PHE A 148 17.91 -14.88 -19.19
CA PHE A 148 18.78 -14.45 -18.07
C PHE A 148 20.04 -15.30 -17.90
N THR A 149 20.05 -16.54 -18.39
CA THR A 149 21.19 -17.47 -18.23
C THR A 149 22.33 -17.20 -19.21
N GLN A 150 22.12 -16.41 -20.26
CA GLN A 150 23.09 -16.21 -21.35
C GLN A 150 24.07 -15.02 -21.16
N GLY A 151 24.38 -14.61 -19.93
CA GLY A 151 25.59 -13.82 -19.65
C GLY A 151 25.67 -12.45 -20.35
N ARG A 152 24.56 -11.70 -20.45
CA ARG A 152 24.59 -10.33 -21.00
C ARG A 152 25.19 -9.32 -20.03
N LYS A 153 25.95 -8.37 -20.59
CA LYS A 153 26.65 -7.29 -19.86
C LYS A 153 25.68 -6.18 -19.42
N ALA A 154 25.96 -5.58 -18.26
CA ALA A 154 25.21 -4.46 -17.68
C ALA A 154 25.17 -3.25 -18.60
N ALA A 155 23.99 -2.63 -18.72
CA ALA A 155 23.80 -1.37 -19.43
C ALA A 155 24.41 -0.18 -18.67
N SER A 156 24.51 -0.27 -17.33
CA SER A 156 25.28 0.66 -16.51
C SER A 156 25.67 0.02 -15.18
N GLU A 157 26.93 0.16 -14.76
CA GLU A 157 27.41 -0.25 -13.44
C GLU A 157 27.87 0.98 -12.66
N SER A 158 27.31 1.16 -11.46
CA SER A 158 27.79 2.15 -10.49
C SER A 158 28.33 1.42 -9.26
N LYS A 159 29.66 1.46 -9.09
CA LYS A 159 30.35 0.89 -7.93
C LYS A 159 30.62 1.97 -6.90
N SER A 160 30.34 1.70 -5.62
CA SER A 160 30.73 2.63 -4.55
C SER A 160 32.25 2.83 -4.53
N LEU A 161 32.72 4.00 -4.11
CA LEU A 161 34.16 4.31 -4.08
C LEU A 161 34.96 3.29 -3.26
N TYR A 162 34.38 2.76 -2.19
CA TYR A 162 34.97 1.70 -1.37
C TYR A 162 35.14 0.39 -2.14
N SER A 163 34.13 -0.05 -2.89
CA SER A 163 34.21 -1.24 -3.76
C SER A 163 35.18 -1.08 -4.93
N ARG A 164 35.34 0.16 -5.44
CA ARG A 164 36.34 0.46 -6.47
C ARG A 164 37.75 0.39 -5.90
N ALA A 165 37.94 0.81 -4.65
CA ALA A 165 39.23 0.74 -3.95
C ALA A 165 39.63 -0.71 -3.61
N THR A 166 38.69 -1.54 -3.16
CA THR A 166 38.96 -2.95 -2.82
C THR A 166 39.13 -3.85 -4.06
N ALA A 167 38.61 -3.45 -5.23
CA ALA A 167 38.80 -4.15 -6.50
C ALA A 167 40.16 -3.85 -7.18
N LEU A 168 41.01 -3.01 -6.61
CA LEU A 168 42.37 -2.76 -7.12
C LEU A 168 43.23 -4.03 -6.99
N ARG A 169 44.00 -4.36 -8.05
CA ARG A 169 44.81 -5.59 -8.17
C ARG A 169 45.75 -5.85 -6.98
N CYS A 170 46.18 -4.81 -6.27
CA CYS A 170 47.04 -4.94 -5.09
C CYS A 170 46.33 -5.52 -3.86
N CYS A 171 45.01 -5.42 -3.75
CA CYS A 171 44.22 -5.87 -2.60
C CYS A 171 43.51 -7.22 -2.83
N GLY A 172 43.53 -7.76 -4.05
CA GLY A 172 42.78 -8.97 -4.43
C GLY A 172 43.20 -10.28 -3.74
N LYS A 173 44.30 -10.29 -2.99
CA LYS A 173 44.70 -11.45 -2.16
C LYS A 173 44.05 -11.48 -0.78
N ILE A 174 43.44 -10.39 -0.34
CA ILE A 174 42.95 -10.22 1.04
C ILE A 174 41.43 -10.41 1.13
N PHE A 175 40.71 -10.23 0.02
CA PHE A 175 39.25 -10.30 -0.01
C PHE A 175 38.77 -11.53 -0.78
N GLN A 176 37.93 -12.34 -0.13
CA GLN A 176 37.28 -13.49 -0.74
C GLN A 176 36.06 -13.03 -1.54
N GLN A 177 35.94 -13.54 -2.76
CA GLN A 177 34.89 -13.18 -3.71
C GLN A 177 33.56 -13.80 -3.26
N LEU A 178 32.55 -12.98 -2.98
CA LEU A 178 31.19 -13.46 -2.65
C LEU A 178 30.52 -14.09 -3.88
N ASP A 179 29.57 -15.00 -3.61
CA ASP A 179 28.68 -15.57 -4.61
C ASP A 179 27.88 -14.49 -5.36
N PRO A 180 27.55 -14.73 -6.65
CA PRO A 180 26.91 -13.75 -7.51
C PRO A 180 25.51 -13.37 -6.98
N PRO A 181 25.14 -12.08 -7.08
CA PRO A 181 23.86 -11.62 -6.56
C PRO A 181 22.69 -12.29 -7.29
N GLN A 182 21.77 -12.88 -6.51
CA GLN A 182 20.49 -13.38 -7.02
C GLN A 182 19.51 -12.21 -7.25
N ARG A 183 18.70 -12.35 -8.29
CA ARG A 183 17.77 -11.34 -8.80
C ARG A 183 16.71 -10.95 -7.77
N ASN A 184 16.47 -9.65 -7.62
CA ASN A 184 15.23 -9.11 -7.07
C ASN A 184 14.50 -8.33 -8.16
N TYR A 185 13.28 -8.77 -8.49
CA TYR A 185 12.39 -8.11 -9.44
C TYR A 185 11.91 -6.75 -8.91
N THR A 186 11.72 -5.76 -9.78
CA THR A 186 10.78 -4.66 -9.55
C THR A 186 9.41 -5.08 -10.08
N LEU A 187 8.45 -5.22 -9.16
CA LEU A 187 7.29 -6.12 -9.32
C LEU A 187 6.36 -5.73 -10.47
N GLU A 188 6.11 -4.44 -10.65
CA GLU A 188 5.10 -3.94 -11.59
C GLU A 188 5.52 -4.10 -13.05
N GLU A 189 6.83 -4.06 -13.26
CA GLU A 189 7.51 -4.14 -14.55
C GLU A 189 7.48 -5.54 -15.17
N VAL A 190 7.35 -6.59 -14.37
CA VAL A 190 7.24 -7.96 -14.90
C VAL A 190 5.80 -8.36 -15.20
N LEU A 191 4.81 -7.52 -14.86
CA LEU A 191 3.42 -7.98 -14.77
C LEU A 191 2.42 -7.41 -15.78
N GLY A 192 2.79 -6.48 -16.66
CA GLY A 192 1.83 -5.91 -17.62
C GLY A 192 0.58 -5.34 -16.92
N ILE A 193 0.79 -4.65 -15.80
CA ILE A 193 -0.26 -4.29 -14.84
C ILE A 193 -1.21 -3.25 -15.45
N SER A 194 -2.34 -3.73 -15.99
CA SER A 194 -3.61 -3.05 -15.70
C SER A 194 -3.74 -3.05 -14.18
N PRO A 195 -4.01 -1.92 -13.49
CA PRO A 195 -4.08 -1.92 -12.03
C PRO A 195 -5.20 -2.86 -11.59
N PHE A 196 -4.81 -4.11 -11.29
CA PHE A 196 -5.72 -5.13 -10.86
C PHE A 196 -6.12 -4.76 -9.46
N VAL A 197 -7.39 -4.41 -9.31
CA VAL A 197 -7.96 -4.14 -8.00
C VAL A 197 -8.34 -5.50 -7.45
N THR A 198 -7.46 -6.03 -6.60
CA THR A 198 -7.65 -7.27 -5.86
C THR A 198 -8.20 -6.97 -4.47
N ALA A 199 -8.59 -8.00 -3.73
CA ALA A 199 -8.95 -7.87 -2.32
C ALA A 199 -7.85 -7.17 -1.49
N GLN A 200 -6.58 -7.31 -1.85
CA GLN A 200 -5.45 -6.75 -1.10
C GLN A 200 -5.02 -5.37 -1.60
N SER A 201 -5.14 -5.08 -2.90
CA SER A 201 -4.73 -3.78 -3.48
C SER A 201 -5.84 -2.73 -3.52
N TRP A 202 -7.05 -3.11 -3.12
CA TRP A 202 -8.22 -2.25 -2.99
C TRP A 202 -8.00 -1.13 -1.97
N SER A 203 -8.46 0.07 -2.33
CA SER A 203 -8.60 1.22 -1.43
C SER A 203 -9.94 1.90 -1.66
N LEU A 204 -10.43 2.63 -0.66
CA LEU A 204 -11.70 3.38 -0.75
C LEU A 204 -11.64 4.43 -1.86
N GLU A 205 -10.49 5.11 -1.98
CA GLU A 205 -10.25 6.15 -2.98
C GLU A 205 -10.25 5.59 -4.41
N LYS A 206 -9.61 4.43 -4.65
CA LYS A 206 -9.41 3.91 -6.01
C LYS A 206 -10.73 3.67 -6.75
N ILE A 207 -11.81 3.28 -6.04
CA ILE A 207 -13.13 3.06 -6.66
C ILE A 207 -13.96 4.34 -6.69
N PHE A 208 -13.87 5.20 -5.66
CA PHE A 208 -14.67 6.43 -5.57
C PHE A 208 -14.15 7.57 -6.46
N CYS A 209 -12.84 7.78 -6.45
CA CYS A 209 -12.15 8.82 -7.20
C CYS A 209 -11.61 8.30 -8.53
N LEU A 210 -12.14 7.18 -9.04
CA LEU A 210 -11.71 6.55 -10.29
C LEU A 210 -11.94 7.53 -11.45
N ASP A 211 -10.96 8.40 -11.66
CA ASP A 211 -10.97 9.44 -12.66
C ASP A 211 -11.19 8.77 -14.03
N ARG A 212 -11.85 9.47 -14.96
CA ARG A 212 -12.02 8.96 -16.34
C ARG A 212 -10.68 8.56 -16.95
N ARG A 213 -9.58 9.19 -16.50
CA ARG A 213 -8.20 8.92 -16.92
C ARG A 213 -7.62 7.59 -16.40
N HIS A 214 -8.09 7.09 -15.26
CA HIS A 214 -7.63 5.81 -14.66
C HIS A 214 -8.61 4.64 -14.91
N SER A 215 -9.50 4.77 -15.90
CA SER A 215 -10.52 3.77 -16.31
C SER A 215 -9.99 2.40 -16.78
N ARG A 216 -8.69 2.12 -16.63
CA ARG A 216 -8.04 0.84 -16.97
C ARG A 216 -7.86 -0.11 -15.78
N ALA A 217 -8.40 0.24 -14.61
CA ALA A 217 -8.36 -0.66 -13.46
C ALA A 217 -9.28 -1.86 -13.71
N VAL A 218 -8.69 -3.05 -13.75
CA VAL A 218 -9.43 -4.31 -13.94
C VAL A 218 -9.72 -4.86 -12.56
N ALA A 219 -10.98 -4.81 -12.15
CA ALA A 219 -11.41 -5.45 -10.91
C ALA A 219 -11.29 -6.97 -11.07
N VAL A 220 -10.57 -7.62 -10.15
CA VAL A 220 -10.51 -9.08 -10.11
C VAL A 220 -11.78 -9.56 -9.42
N VAL A 221 -12.67 -10.17 -10.20
CA VAL A 221 -13.99 -10.66 -9.70
C VAL A 221 -13.92 -12.13 -9.30
N HIS A 222 -12.88 -12.86 -9.72
CA HIS A 222 -12.75 -14.31 -9.53
C HIS A 222 -11.37 -14.70 -9.00
N GLY A 223 -11.31 -15.83 -8.30
CA GLY A 223 -10.08 -16.37 -7.72
C GLY A 223 -9.83 -15.95 -6.27
N PRO A 224 -8.73 -16.42 -5.65
CA PRO A 224 -8.42 -16.15 -4.24
C PRO A 224 -8.15 -14.66 -3.96
N ALA A 225 -7.83 -13.88 -4.99
CA ALA A 225 -7.60 -12.44 -4.92
C ALA A 225 -8.85 -11.61 -5.31
N ALA A 226 -10.00 -12.24 -5.51
CA ALA A 226 -11.24 -11.58 -5.90
C ALA A 226 -11.70 -10.57 -4.86
N LEU A 227 -12.23 -9.44 -5.33
CA LEU A 227 -12.85 -8.46 -4.46
C LEU A 227 -14.02 -9.06 -3.67
N THR A 228 -14.11 -8.69 -2.40
CA THR A 228 -15.23 -9.12 -1.56
C THR A 228 -16.43 -8.20 -1.77
N GLU A 229 -17.65 -8.75 -1.67
CA GLU A 229 -18.87 -7.93 -1.76
C GLU A 229 -18.88 -6.81 -0.69
N ARG A 230 -18.31 -7.09 0.49
CA ARG A 230 -18.17 -6.10 1.58
C ARG A 230 -17.30 -4.91 1.17
N GLN A 231 -16.20 -5.13 0.45
CA GLN A 231 -15.33 -4.05 -0.05
C GLN A 231 -16.07 -3.18 -1.07
N VAL A 232 -16.81 -3.80 -2.00
CA VAL A 232 -17.58 -3.06 -3.00
C VAL A 232 -18.73 -2.26 -2.37
N ARG A 233 -19.46 -2.84 -1.41
CA ARG A 233 -20.46 -2.12 -0.61
C ARG A 233 -19.83 -0.98 0.19
N SER A 234 -18.63 -1.17 0.73
CA SER A 234 -17.88 -0.16 1.45
C SER A 234 -17.47 1.03 0.56
N SER A 235 -16.97 0.77 -0.67
CA SER A 235 -16.68 1.84 -1.64
C SER A 235 -17.94 2.62 -2.00
N PHE A 236 -19.07 1.93 -2.17
CA PHE A 236 -20.35 2.59 -2.45
C PHE A 236 -20.83 3.44 -1.26
N ALA A 237 -20.70 2.95 -0.03
CA ALA A 237 -21.03 3.70 1.18
C ALA A 237 -20.15 4.95 1.31
N CYS A 238 -18.82 4.80 1.13
CA CYS A 238 -17.89 5.91 1.08
C CYS A 238 -18.27 6.94 0.02
N ALA A 239 -18.78 6.48 -1.14
CA ALA A 239 -19.23 7.39 -2.18
C ALA A 239 -20.43 8.25 -1.78
N ILE A 240 -21.39 7.67 -1.05
CA ILE A 240 -22.53 8.40 -0.52
C ILE A 240 -22.07 9.41 0.53
N ILE A 241 -21.22 8.98 1.47
CA ILE A 241 -20.69 9.85 2.53
C ILE A 241 -19.87 11.00 1.93
N GLY A 242 -19.02 10.73 0.95
CA GLY A 242 -18.26 11.75 0.22
C GLY A 242 -19.18 12.76 -0.48
N ALA A 243 -20.25 12.29 -1.14
CA ALA A 243 -21.25 13.17 -1.75
C ALA A 243 -21.97 14.05 -0.71
N LEU A 244 -22.32 13.49 0.45
CA LEU A 244 -22.91 14.25 1.56
C LEU A 244 -21.95 15.32 2.09
N LEU A 245 -20.67 14.98 2.27
CA LEU A 245 -19.64 15.94 2.70
C LEU A 245 -19.46 17.07 1.67
N ILE A 246 -19.45 16.75 0.37
CA ILE A 246 -19.39 17.73 -0.72
C ILE A 246 -20.61 18.68 -0.73
N ILE A 247 -21.77 18.24 -0.27
CA ILE A 247 -22.96 19.08 -0.14
C ILE A 247 -22.88 19.96 1.12
N ILE A 248 -22.50 19.37 2.25
CA ILE A 248 -22.52 20.03 3.56
C ILE A 248 -21.47 21.15 3.64
N VAL A 249 -20.27 20.95 3.11
CA VAL A 249 -19.18 21.95 3.22
C VAL A 249 -19.52 23.28 2.55
N PRO A 250 -19.96 23.34 1.28
CA PRO A 250 -20.39 24.60 0.64
C PRO A 250 -21.61 25.21 1.31
N MET A 251 -22.57 24.40 1.79
CA MET A 251 -23.71 24.93 2.55
C MET A 251 -23.24 25.64 3.83
N ALA A 252 -22.36 25.01 4.61
CA ALA A 252 -21.79 25.61 5.81
C ALA A 252 -21.05 26.92 5.48
N LEU A 253 -20.32 26.95 4.36
CA LEU A 253 -19.63 28.14 3.87
C LEU A 253 -20.62 29.27 3.48
N CYS A 254 -21.70 28.96 2.77
CA CYS A 254 -22.72 29.95 2.42
C CYS A 254 -23.43 30.53 3.66
N VAL A 255 -23.66 29.70 4.68
CA VAL A 255 -24.23 30.14 5.97
C VAL A 255 -23.25 31.04 6.73
N TRP A 256 -21.96 30.70 6.73
CA TRP A 256 -20.91 31.52 7.33
C TRP A 256 -20.79 32.90 6.67
N MET A 257 -20.91 32.97 5.34
CA MET A 257 -20.91 34.22 4.57
C MET A 257 -22.22 35.03 4.65
N GLU A 258 -23.21 34.56 5.43
CA GLU A 258 -24.51 35.23 5.59
C GLU A 258 -25.28 35.44 4.29
N PHE A 259 -25.15 34.52 3.33
CA PHE A 259 -25.93 34.58 2.10
C PHE A 259 -27.42 34.40 2.35
N SER A 260 -28.23 35.02 1.48
CA SER A 260 -29.68 34.85 1.54
C SER A 260 -30.08 33.38 1.33
N ALA A 261 -31.18 32.97 1.96
CA ALA A 261 -31.69 31.60 1.87
C ALA A 261 -31.90 31.15 0.41
N VAL A 262 -32.29 32.07 -0.47
CA VAL A 262 -32.47 31.80 -1.91
C VAL A 262 -31.16 31.38 -2.57
N LEU A 263 -30.05 32.07 -2.30
CA LEU A 263 -28.75 31.73 -2.87
C LEU A 263 -28.26 30.37 -2.37
N ILE A 264 -28.48 30.06 -1.09
CA ILE A 264 -28.13 28.76 -0.50
C ILE A 264 -28.87 27.63 -1.23
N VAL A 265 -30.18 27.80 -1.47
CA VAL A 265 -30.99 26.81 -2.20
C VAL A 265 -30.49 26.64 -3.65
N VAL A 266 -30.16 27.74 -4.34
CA VAL A 266 -29.62 27.67 -5.71
C VAL A 266 -28.30 26.91 -5.76
N VAL A 267 -27.36 27.22 -4.86
CA VAL A 267 -26.07 26.51 -4.77
C VAL A 267 -26.28 25.02 -4.48
N LEU A 268 -27.18 24.69 -3.55
CA LEU A 268 -27.53 23.31 -3.23
C LEU A 268 -28.05 22.56 -4.46
N VAL A 269 -28.97 23.17 -5.23
CA VAL A 269 -29.51 22.57 -6.46
C VAL A 269 -28.41 22.32 -7.47
N ILE A 270 -27.49 23.28 -7.68
CA ILE A 270 -26.35 23.13 -8.61
C ILE A 270 -25.47 21.95 -8.19
N ILE A 271 -25.09 21.87 -6.90
CA ILE A 271 -24.23 20.78 -6.39
C ILE A 271 -24.93 19.43 -6.55
N VAL A 272 -26.22 19.34 -6.22
CA VAL A 272 -27.00 18.10 -6.39
C VAL A 272 -27.02 17.69 -7.86
N LEU A 273 -27.28 18.60 -8.79
CA LEU A 273 -27.25 18.32 -10.23
C LEU A 273 -25.87 17.83 -10.70
N CYS A 274 -24.78 18.40 -10.18
CA CYS A 274 -23.41 17.95 -10.45
C CYS A 274 -23.08 16.57 -9.86
N LEU A 275 -23.72 16.18 -8.74
CA LEU A 275 -23.49 14.89 -8.08
C LEU A 275 -24.29 13.73 -8.68
N ILE A 276 -25.45 14.01 -9.30
CA ILE A 276 -26.27 13.00 -9.98
C ILE A 276 -25.47 12.11 -10.95
N PRO A 277 -24.64 12.63 -11.89
CA PRO A 277 -23.88 11.77 -12.80
C PRO A 277 -22.89 10.87 -12.07
N THR A 278 -22.25 11.35 -11.00
CA THR A 278 -21.32 10.58 -10.16
C THR A 278 -22.04 9.45 -9.44
N ILE A 279 -23.19 9.72 -8.81
CA ILE A 279 -23.99 8.70 -8.12
C ILE A 279 -24.52 7.66 -9.12
N ARG A 280 -25.00 8.09 -10.29
CA ARG A 280 -25.47 7.18 -11.36
C ARG A 280 -24.34 6.29 -11.87
N ARG A 281 -23.12 6.84 -12.04
CA ARG A 281 -21.93 6.06 -12.42
C ARG A 281 -21.60 5.01 -11.37
N ASN A 282 -21.54 5.39 -10.10
CA ASN A 282 -21.23 4.47 -9.00
C ASN A 282 -22.29 3.37 -8.86
N LYS A 283 -23.57 3.71 -9.02
CA LYS A 283 -24.67 2.73 -9.07
C LYS A 283 -24.50 1.75 -10.24
N ARG A 284 -24.10 2.22 -11.43
CA ARG A 284 -23.86 1.37 -12.61
C ARG A 284 -22.67 0.42 -12.40
N VAL A 285 -21.56 0.92 -11.87
CA VAL A 285 -20.37 0.10 -11.57
C VAL A 285 -20.71 -0.97 -10.53
N TYR A 286 -21.42 -0.59 -9.46
CA TYR A 286 -21.92 -1.53 -8.45
C TYR A 286 -22.84 -2.60 -9.05
N GLY A 287 -23.78 -2.22 -9.92
CA GLY A 287 -24.66 -3.15 -10.62
C GLY A 287 -23.89 -4.13 -11.51
N SER A 288 -22.95 -3.63 -12.32
CA SER A 288 -22.12 -4.44 -13.21
C SER A 288 -21.28 -5.45 -12.43
N TYR A 289 -20.72 -5.03 -11.29
CA TYR A 289 -19.98 -5.92 -10.40
C TYR A 289 -20.86 -7.04 -9.84
N LYS A 290 -22.08 -6.71 -9.38
CA LYS A 290 -23.03 -7.68 -8.84
C LYS A 290 -23.46 -8.71 -9.89
N GLU A 291 -23.68 -8.29 -11.13
CA GLU A 291 -24.01 -9.18 -12.25
C GLU A 291 -22.84 -10.12 -12.58
N LEU A 292 -21.61 -9.60 -12.67
CA LEU A 292 -20.41 -10.41 -12.92
C LEU A 292 -20.13 -11.41 -11.79
N ALA A 293 -20.32 -11.00 -10.54
CA ALA A 293 -20.18 -11.88 -9.38
C ALA A 293 -21.23 -13.01 -9.40
N LYS A 294 -22.46 -12.74 -9.82
CA LYS A 294 -23.49 -13.78 -9.96
C LYS A 294 -23.15 -14.78 -11.08
N HIS A 295 -22.73 -14.29 -12.25
CA HIS A 295 -22.33 -15.16 -13.36
C HIS A 295 -21.12 -16.05 -13.02
N SER A 296 -20.17 -15.52 -12.23
CA SER A 296 -19.05 -16.29 -11.66
C SER A 296 -19.51 -17.53 -10.91
N GLU A 297 -20.44 -17.33 -9.96
CA GLU A 297 -20.94 -18.38 -9.09
C GLU A 297 -21.67 -19.47 -9.88
N GLU A 298 -22.46 -19.07 -10.89
CA GLU A 298 -23.15 -20.00 -11.81
C GLU A 298 -22.15 -20.83 -12.64
N HIS A 299 -21.10 -20.20 -13.19
CA HIS A 299 -20.06 -20.91 -13.93
C HIS A 299 -19.28 -21.92 -13.07
N HIS A 300 -18.95 -21.55 -11.82
CA HIS A 300 -18.28 -22.45 -10.89
C HIS A 300 -19.18 -23.63 -10.46
N ALA A 301 -20.49 -23.39 -10.24
CA ALA A 301 -21.45 -24.45 -9.96
C ALA A 301 -21.58 -25.46 -11.13
N HIS A 302 -21.56 -24.96 -12.37
CA HIS A 302 -21.58 -25.80 -13.57
C HIS A 302 -20.26 -26.58 -13.78
N GLN A 303 -19.10 -25.99 -13.46
CA GLN A 303 -17.82 -26.71 -13.52
C GLN A 303 -17.71 -27.80 -12.43
N ALA A 304 -18.16 -27.52 -11.21
CA ALA A 304 -18.17 -28.49 -10.11
C ALA A 304 -19.07 -29.70 -10.42
N SER A 305 -20.26 -29.46 -10.99
CA SER A 305 -21.17 -30.55 -11.39
C SER A 305 -20.65 -31.38 -12.58
N ARG A 306 -19.82 -30.81 -13.46
CA ARG A 306 -19.16 -31.55 -14.56
C ARG A 306 -17.97 -32.38 -14.08
N GLY A 307 -17.11 -31.83 -13.21
CA GLY A 307 -15.95 -32.54 -12.68
C GLY A 307 -16.33 -33.80 -11.87
N SER A 308 -17.44 -33.75 -11.14
CA SER A 308 -17.98 -34.91 -10.39
C SER A 308 -18.38 -36.08 -11.31
N LYS A 309 -18.90 -35.81 -12.51
CA LYS A 309 -19.32 -36.88 -13.44
C LYS A 309 -18.14 -37.57 -14.12
N THR A 310 -17.05 -36.87 -14.38
CA THR A 310 -15.84 -37.46 -15.01
C THR A 310 -14.99 -38.27 -14.04
N GLY A 311 -14.99 -37.94 -12.74
CA GLY A 311 -14.27 -38.72 -11.72
C GLY A 311 -14.90 -40.09 -11.42
N SER A 312 -16.21 -40.23 -11.64
CA SER A 312 -16.92 -41.51 -11.42
C SER A 312 -16.59 -42.57 -12.48
N VAL A 313 -16.22 -42.17 -13.70
CA VAL A 313 -15.97 -43.11 -14.81
C VAL A 313 -14.55 -43.69 -14.77
N ALA A 314 -13.60 -42.98 -14.15
CA ALA A 314 -12.21 -43.44 -14.02
C ALA A 314 -11.95 -44.38 -12.82
N SER A 315 -12.95 -44.60 -11.95
CA SER A 315 -12.85 -45.52 -10.80
C SER A 315 -13.47 -46.90 -11.07
N GLU A 316 -14.07 -47.13 -12.24
CA GLU A 316 -14.68 -48.41 -12.65
C GLU A 316 -13.89 -49.12 -13.77
N ALA A 317 -12.68 -48.65 -14.07
CA ALA A 317 -11.71 -49.32 -14.95
C ALA A 317 -10.44 -49.68 -14.15
#